data_AF-A0A352MVV7-F1
#
_entry.id   AF-A0A352MVV7-F1
#
_cell.length_a   1.000
_cell.length_b   1.000
_cell.length_c   1.000
_cell.angle_alpha   90.00
_cell.angle_beta   90.00
_cell.angle_gamma   90.00
#
_symmetry.space_group_name_H-M   'P 1'
#
loop_
_entity.id
_entity.type
_entity.pdbx_description
1 polymer ?
#
loop_
_entity_poly.entity_id
_entity_poly.type
_entity_poly.pdbx_seq_one_letter_code
_entity_poly.pdbx_strand_id
1 'polypeptide(L)'
;MLMAVILTDSGVIKETIIKFDEDITDEQVEMLNFIFNNKLKGKPLNSIDKPLEEYIFSEMNYSLKVIKPVMKEINKVINEDAKIYLEGTNKAFDLPEFKSLEVAKNFINVLDTKELVLDILDTGFANDINVYIGNETEHNELKDFSIVTFSF
;
A
#
# COMPACT_ATOMS: atom_id res chain seq x y z
N MET A 1 -24.80 2.69 5.40
CA MET A 1 -23.32 2.83 5.35
C MET A 1 -22.72 1.69 6.15
N LEU A 2 -21.56 1.18 5.75
CA LEU A 2 -20.90 0.05 6.40
C LEU A 2 -19.39 0.30 6.42
N MET A 3 -18.72 -0.12 7.48
CA MET A 3 -17.25 -0.06 7.59
C MET A 3 -16.69 -1.47 7.41
N ALA A 4 -15.80 -1.64 6.44
CA ALA A 4 -15.03 -2.87 6.29
C ALA A 4 -13.65 -2.68 6.90
N VAL A 5 -13.20 -3.66 7.68
CA VAL A 5 -11.88 -3.68 8.32
C VAL A 5 -11.18 -4.98 7.93
N ILE A 6 -9.97 -4.85 7.39
CA ILE A 6 -9.11 -5.96 6.96
C ILE A 6 -7.87 -5.93 7.85
N LEU A 7 -7.64 -7.01 8.58
CA LEU A 7 -6.44 -7.21 9.39
C LEU A 7 -5.54 -8.23 8.70
N THR A 8 -4.30 -7.84 8.42
CA THR A 8 -3.27 -8.73 7.89
C THR A 8 -2.48 -9.42 9.01
N ASP A 9 -1.77 -10.48 8.66
CA ASP A 9 -0.81 -11.16 9.54
C ASP A 9 0.39 -10.28 9.91
N SER A 10 0.76 -9.33 9.04
CA SER A 10 1.74 -8.27 9.33
C SER A 10 1.24 -7.21 10.33
N GLY A 11 0.00 -7.33 10.83
CA GLY A 11 -0.59 -6.38 11.76
C GLY A 11 -1.09 -5.08 11.11
N VAL A 12 -1.04 -4.99 9.77
CA VAL A 12 -1.60 -3.84 9.03
C VAL A 12 -3.12 -3.90 9.08
N ILE A 13 -3.71 -2.77 9.44
CA ILE A 13 -5.16 -2.57 9.42
C ILE A 13 -5.50 -1.70 8.22
N LYS A 14 -6.30 -2.24 7.30
CA LYS A 14 -6.90 -1.48 6.19
C LYS A 14 -8.39 -1.30 6.46
N GLU A 15 -8.87 -0.07 6.37
CA GLU A 15 -10.25 0.28 6.65
C GLU A 15 -10.86 1.07 5.50
N THR A 16 -12.14 0.81 5.19
CA THR A 16 -12.87 1.57 4.18
C THR A 16 -14.35 1.71 4.53
N ILE A 17 -14.91 2.85 4.13
CA ILE A 17 -16.33 3.18 4.33
C ILE A 17 -17.06 2.93 3.03
N ILE A 18 -18.01 2.01 3.08
CA ILE A 18 -18.82 1.59 1.94
C ILE A 18 -20.18 2.27 2.03
N LYS A 19 -20.51 3.04 1.00
CA LYS A 19 -21.81 3.69 0.84
C LYS A 19 -22.65 2.86 -0.13
N PHE A 20 -23.92 2.71 0.21
CA PHE A 20 -24.91 1.97 -0.56
C PHE A 20 -26.04 2.93 -0.90
N ASP A 21 -26.59 2.78 -2.10
CA ASP A 21 -27.76 3.55 -2.55
C ASP A 21 -29.08 2.97 -1.99
N GLU A 22 -29.04 1.73 -1.50
CA GLU A 22 -30.16 1.00 -0.91
C GLU A 22 -29.78 0.53 0.51
N ASP A 23 -30.81 0.24 1.31
CA ASP A 23 -30.61 -0.34 2.64
C ASP A 23 -30.01 -1.74 2.54
N ILE A 24 -29.13 -2.05 3.48
CA ILE A 24 -28.51 -3.36 3.63
C ILE A 24 -29.07 -4.04 4.88
N THR A 25 -29.43 -5.31 4.76
CA THR A 25 -29.95 -6.11 5.87
C THR A 25 -28.82 -6.79 6.63
N ASP A 26 -29.03 -7.10 7.92
CA ASP A 26 -28.04 -7.81 8.73
C ASP A 26 -27.68 -9.17 8.14
N GLU A 27 -28.63 -9.88 7.54
CA GLU A 27 -28.39 -11.17 6.86
C GLU A 27 -27.41 -11.03 5.68
N GLN A 28 -27.51 -9.92 4.91
CA GLN A 28 -26.55 -9.63 3.84
C GLN A 28 -25.15 -9.35 4.42
N VAL A 29 -25.06 -8.66 5.55
CA VAL A 29 -23.79 -8.40 6.24
C VAL A 29 -23.15 -9.69 6.74
N GLU A 30 -23.94 -10.58 7.35
CA GLU A 30 -23.47 -11.89 7.81
C GLU A 30 -22.98 -12.76 6.66
N MET A 31 -23.73 -12.80 5.56
CA MET A 31 -23.34 -13.55 4.36
C MET A 31 -22.02 -13.03 3.76
N LEU A 32 -21.85 -11.70 3.66
CA LEU A 32 -20.60 -11.10 3.23
C LEU A 32 -19.46 -11.56 4.15
N ASN A 33 -19.59 -11.37 5.47
CA ASN A 33 -18.58 -11.79 6.43
C ASN A 33 -18.21 -13.27 6.29
N PHE A 34 -19.19 -14.14 6.09
CA PHE A 34 -18.96 -15.57 5.87
C PHE A 34 -18.14 -15.84 4.60
N ILE A 35 -18.53 -15.27 3.46
CA ILE A 35 -17.86 -15.52 2.17
C ILE A 35 -16.44 -14.96 2.19
N PHE A 36 -16.26 -13.70 2.63
CA PHE A 36 -14.94 -13.06 2.68
C PHE A 36 -14.00 -13.83 3.61
N ASN A 37 -14.44 -14.20 4.83
CA ASN A 37 -13.59 -14.98 5.73
C ASN A 37 -13.26 -16.37 5.17
N ASN A 38 -14.21 -17.07 4.55
CA ASN A 38 -13.95 -18.41 4.02
C ASN A 38 -12.99 -18.40 2.83
N LYS A 39 -13.03 -17.35 2.00
CA LYS A 39 -12.19 -17.27 0.80
C LYS A 39 -10.85 -16.61 1.02
N LEU A 40 -10.78 -15.64 1.94
CA LEU A 40 -9.62 -14.75 2.05
C LEU A 40 -8.83 -14.90 3.34
N LYS A 41 -9.39 -15.51 4.37
CA LYS A 41 -8.63 -15.74 5.60
C LYS A 41 -7.42 -16.63 5.33
N GLY A 42 -6.23 -16.12 5.68
CA GLY A 42 -4.97 -16.80 5.42
C GLY A 42 -4.55 -16.84 3.95
N LYS A 43 -5.19 -16.02 3.09
CA LYS A 43 -4.75 -15.81 1.72
C LYS A 43 -4.08 -14.45 1.58
N PRO A 44 -3.08 -14.31 0.68
CA PRO A 44 -2.50 -13.02 0.35
C PRO A 44 -3.56 -12.04 -0.17
N LEU A 45 -3.45 -10.75 0.14
CA LEU A 45 -4.40 -9.73 -0.32
C LEU A 45 -4.52 -9.63 -1.84
N ASN A 46 -3.47 -9.98 -2.58
CA ASN A 46 -3.47 -10.03 -4.04
C ASN A 46 -4.34 -11.16 -4.62
N SER A 47 -4.86 -12.08 -3.79
CA SER A 47 -5.81 -13.11 -4.22
C SER A 47 -7.23 -12.59 -4.35
N ILE A 48 -7.47 -11.31 -4.08
CA ILE A 48 -8.75 -10.64 -4.32
C ILE A 48 -8.74 -10.21 -5.79
N ASP A 49 -9.19 -11.12 -6.65
CA ASP A 49 -9.16 -11.00 -8.10
C ASP A 49 -10.56 -11.10 -8.71
N LYS A 50 -10.64 -10.97 -10.05
CA LYS A 50 -11.89 -11.11 -10.80
C LYS A 50 -12.59 -12.47 -10.56
N PRO A 51 -11.90 -13.61 -10.60
CA PRO A 51 -12.50 -14.91 -10.26
C PRO A 51 -13.20 -14.94 -8.90
N LEU A 52 -12.60 -14.34 -7.87
CA LEU A 52 -13.25 -14.23 -6.56
C LEU A 52 -14.47 -13.31 -6.62
N GLU A 53 -14.37 -12.17 -7.31
CA GLU A 53 -15.50 -11.26 -7.53
C GLU A 53 -16.70 -11.99 -8.16
N GLU A 54 -16.46 -12.74 -9.24
CA GLU A 54 -17.45 -13.56 -9.95
C GLU A 54 -18.05 -14.65 -9.07
N TYR A 55 -17.23 -15.31 -8.25
CA TYR A 55 -17.70 -16.28 -7.28
C TYR A 55 -18.67 -15.64 -6.26
N ILE A 56 -18.29 -14.52 -5.65
CA ILE A 56 -19.14 -13.86 -4.65
C ILE A 56 -20.44 -13.36 -5.32
N PHE A 57 -20.37 -12.84 -6.55
CA PHE A 57 -21.57 -12.49 -7.31
C PHE A 57 -22.49 -13.70 -7.54
N SER A 58 -21.94 -14.88 -7.82
CA SER A 58 -22.73 -16.10 -8.05
C SER A 58 -23.42 -16.63 -6.79
N GLU A 59 -22.79 -16.48 -5.62
CA GLU A 59 -23.37 -16.89 -4.32
C GLU A 59 -24.45 -15.90 -3.86
N MET A 60 -24.36 -14.64 -4.27
CA MET A 60 -25.22 -13.54 -3.81
C MET A 60 -26.30 -13.11 -4.83
N ASN A 61 -26.92 -14.05 -5.55
CA ASN A 61 -27.94 -13.87 -6.61
C ASN A 61 -28.84 -12.61 -6.54
N TYR A 62 -29.29 -12.16 -5.36
CA TYR A 62 -30.18 -11.01 -5.16
C TYR A 62 -29.50 -9.69 -4.75
N SER A 63 -28.20 -9.69 -4.49
CA SER A 63 -27.51 -8.60 -3.79
C SER A 63 -26.39 -7.95 -4.61
N LEU A 64 -26.44 -8.02 -5.95
CA LEU A 64 -25.43 -7.41 -6.84
C LEU A 64 -25.18 -5.92 -6.53
N LYS A 65 -26.23 -5.18 -6.13
CA LYS A 65 -26.15 -3.77 -5.72
C LYS A 65 -25.38 -3.55 -4.42
N VAL A 66 -25.25 -4.59 -3.59
CA VAL A 66 -24.49 -4.58 -2.34
C VAL A 66 -23.07 -5.06 -2.57
N ILE A 67 -22.87 -6.17 -3.26
CA ILE A 67 -21.52 -6.74 -3.40
C ILE A 67 -20.62 -5.89 -4.30
N LYS A 68 -21.16 -5.27 -5.35
CA LYS A 68 -20.38 -4.42 -6.26
C LYS A 68 -19.68 -3.24 -5.56
N PRO A 69 -20.36 -2.39 -4.76
CA PRO A 69 -19.68 -1.33 -4.02
C PRO A 69 -18.70 -1.87 -2.96
N VAL A 70 -19.01 -3.02 -2.33
CA VAL A 70 -18.09 -3.67 -1.37
C VAL A 70 -16.78 -4.07 -2.06
N MET A 71 -16.87 -4.82 -3.16
CA MET A 71 -15.69 -5.28 -3.91
C MET A 71 -14.87 -4.11 -4.46
N LYS A 72 -15.54 -3.05 -4.95
CA LYS A 72 -14.88 -1.85 -5.45
C LYS A 72 -14.04 -1.18 -4.36
N GLU A 73 -14.62 -0.94 -3.18
CA GLU A 73 -13.90 -0.27 -2.08
C GLU A 73 -12.82 -1.14 -1.46
N ILE A 74 -13.04 -2.47 -1.36
CA ILE A 74 -12.01 -3.42 -0.92
C ILE A 74 -10.84 -3.43 -1.90
N ASN A 75 -11.09 -3.55 -3.21
CA ASN A 75 -10.04 -3.50 -4.22
C ASN A 75 -9.26 -2.17 -4.18
N LYS A 76 -9.95 -1.06 -3.93
CA LYS A 76 -9.29 0.24 -3.79
C LYS A 76 -8.35 0.27 -2.59
N VAL A 77 -8.78 -0.17 -1.41
CA VAL A 77 -7.93 -0.12 -0.20
C VAL A 77 -6.77 -1.10 -0.28
N ILE A 78 -6.95 -2.25 -0.93
CA ILE A 78 -5.88 -3.23 -1.13
C ILE A 78 -4.80 -2.68 -2.04
N ASN A 79 -5.19 -2.07 -3.16
CA ASN A 79 -4.30 -1.50 -4.16
C ASN A 79 -3.90 -0.04 -3.87
N GLU A 80 -4.26 0.50 -2.70
CA GLU A 80 -3.71 1.79 -2.27
C GLU A 80 -2.20 1.65 -2.11
N ASP A 81 -1.46 2.47 -2.87
CA ASP A 81 0.00 2.52 -2.81
C ASP A 81 0.49 2.67 -1.37
N ALA A 82 1.66 2.10 -1.09
CA ALA A 82 2.32 2.30 0.18
C ALA A 82 2.42 3.81 0.47
N LYS A 83 1.85 4.23 1.62
CA LYS A 83 1.97 5.62 2.06
C LYS A 83 3.41 5.85 2.53
N ILE A 84 4.21 6.46 1.67
CA ILE A 84 5.56 6.92 2.02
C ILE A 84 5.44 8.21 2.81
N TYR A 85 5.97 8.22 4.02
CA TYR A 85 6.11 9.42 4.85
C TYR A 85 7.54 9.93 4.75
N LEU A 86 7.70 11.19 4.31
CA LEU A 86 9.00 11.85 4.19
C LEU A 86 9.11 12.94 5.25
N GLU A 87 10.18 12.90 6.05
CA GLU A 87 10.49 13.90 7.07
C GLU A 87 11.97 14.33 6.95
N GLY A 88 12.30 15.51 7.45
CA GLY A 88 13.69 15.99 7.51
C GLY A 88 14.20 16.63 6.22
N THR A 89 13.43 16.60 5.13
CA THR A 89 13.75 17.26 3.84
C THR A 89 14.18 18.71 4.01
N ASN A 90 13.52 19.47 4.90
CA ASN A 90 13.87 20.88 5.14
C ASN A 90 15.27 21.07 5.75
N LYS A 91 15.75 20.12 6.57
CA LYS A 91 17.08 20.22 7.20
C LYS A 91 18.22 19.92 6.23
N ALA A 92 17.95 19.15 5.16
CA ALA A 92 18.94 18.84 4.15
C ALA A 92 19.44 20.10 3.42
N PHE A 93 18.57 21.10 3.24
CA PHE A 93 18.93 22.36 2.58
C PHE A 93 19.87 23.27 3.39
N ASP A 94 20.02 23.03 4.69
CA ASP A 94 20.94 23.78 5.54
C ASP A 94 22.40 23.28 5.41
N LEU A 95 22.59 22.13 4.76
CA LEU A 95 23.90 21.51 4.56
C LEU A 95 24.71 22.23 3.47
N PRO A 96 26.02 22.48 3.67
CA PRO A 96 26.85 23.18 2.70
C PRO A 96 26.94 22.49 1.33
N GLU A 97 26.80 21.16 1.29
CA GLU A 97 26.78 20.32 0.08
C GLU A 97 25.57 20.63 -0.82
N PHE A 98 24.46 21.08 -0.23
CA PHE A 98 23.22 21.44 -0.91
C PHE A 98 23.20 22.87 -1.47
N LYS A 99 24.31 23.61 -1.36
CA LYS A 99 24.52 24.87 -2.08
C LYS A 99 24.76 24.64 -3.58
N SER A 100 25.07 23.42 -3.99
CA SER A 100 25.07 23.02 -5.40
C SER A 100 23.64 22.86 -5.90
N LEU A 101 23.27 23.63 -6.91
CA LEU A 101 21.98 23.51 -7.57
C LEU A 101 21.74 22.11 -8.15
N GLU A 102 22.81 21.43 -8.56
CA GLU A 102 22.76 20.07 -9.12
C GLU A 102 22.38 19.04 -8.05
N VAL A 103 23.06 19.05 -6.90
CA VAL A 103 22.79 18.14 -5.77
C VAL A 103 21.38 18.36 -5.21
N ALA A 104 20.95 19.63 -5.09
CA ALA A 104 19.61 19.97 -4.63
C ALA A 104 18.52 19.47 -5.59
N LYS A 105 18.74 19.56 -6.91
CA LYS A 105 17.81 19.01 -7.92
C LYS A 105 17.74 17.49 -7.85
N ASN A 106 18.89 16.82 -7.76
CA ASN A 106 18.95 15.36 -7.65
C ASN A 106 18.19 14.88 -6.40
N PHE A 107 18.39 15.53 -5.26
CA PHE A 107 17.69 15.18 -4.02
C PHE A 107 16.17 15.34 -4.10
N ILE A 108 15.68 16.45 -4.68
CA ILE A 108 14.24 16.64 -4.88
C ILE A 108 13.67 15.57 -5.81
N ASN A 109 14.36 15.25 -6.91
CA ASN A 109 13.93 14.21 -7.83
C ASN A 109 13.83 12.84 -7.15
N VAL A 110 14.80 12.50 -6.28
CA VAL A 110 14.78 11.27 -5.50
C VAL A 110 13.59 11.22 -4.55
N LEU A 111 13.27 12.32 -3.86
CA LEU A 111 12.13 12.39 -2.94
C LEU A 111 10.76 12.34 -3.65
N ASP A 112 10.67 12.92 -4.85
CA ASP A 112 9.43 12.91 -5.63
C ASP A 112 9.19 11.53 -6.31
N THR A 113 10.26 10.76 -6.53
CA THR A 113 10.19 9.44 -7.17
C THR A 113 9.92 8.36 -6.12
N LYS A 114 8.64 8.18 -5.77
CA LYS A 114 8.18 7.15 -4.82
C LYS A 114 8.69 5.74 -5.15
N GLU A 115 8.72 5.39 -6.43
CA GLU A 115 9.18 4.08 -6.92
C GLU A 115 10.65 3.82 -6.56
N LEU A 116 11.50 4.84 -6.66
CA LEU A 116 12.92 4.74 -6.35
C LEU A 116 13.16 4.59 -4.84
N VAL A 117 12.37 5.28 -4.02
CA VAL A 117 12.39 5.09 -2.55
C VAL A 117 11.93 3.68 -2.18
N LEU A 118 10.87 3.17 -2.81
CA LEU A 118 10.36 1.82 -2.55
C LEU A 118 11.35 0.73 -2.97
N ASP A 119 11.99 0.88 -4.13
CA ASP A 119 13.00 -0.07 -4.63
C ASP A 119 14.18 -0.20 -3.65
N ILE A 120 14.68 0.93 -3.12
CA ILE A 120 15.75 0.91 -2.11
C ILE A 120 15.30 0.22 -0.81
N LEU A 121 14.05 0.39 -0.40
CA LEU A 121 13.49 -0.26 0.79
C LEU A 121 13.26 -1.76 0.57
N ASP A 122 12.83 -2.17 -0.62
CA ASP A 122 12.50 -3.56 -0.97
C ASP A 122 13.75 -4.43 -1.19
N THR A 123 14.91 -3.85 -1.52
CA THR A 123 16.16 -4.63 -1.69
C THR A 123 16.72 -5.21 -0.37
N GLY A 124 16.21 -4.77 0.79
CA GLY A 124 16.66 -5.16 2.12
C GLY A 124 15.95 -6.38 2.71
N PHE A 125 16.04 -7.56 2.07
CA PHE A 125 15.50 -8.82 2.61
C PHE A 125 16.32 -9.44 3.76
N ALA A 126 17.37 -8.75 4.25
CA ALA A 126 18.20 -9.20 5.37
C ALA A 126 17.92 -8.37 6.64
N ASN A 127 17.68 -9.07 7.74
CA ASN A 127 16.96 -8.64 8.94
C ASN A 127 17.53 -7.50 9.82
N ASP A 128 18.50 -6.67 9.45
CA ASP A 128 19.15 -5.83 10.48
C ASP A 128 19.49 -4.36 10.16
N ILE A 129 19.99 -3.98 8.98
CA ILE A 129 20.26 -2.60 8.49
C ILE A 129 21.01 -2.76 7.16
N ASN A 130 20.69 -1.98 6.14
CA ASN A 130 21.47 -1.92 4.90
C ASN A 130 22.09 -0.53 4.73
N VAL A 131 23.32 -0.47 4.25
CA VAL A 131 24.05 0.78 3.98
C VAL A 131 24.50 0.75 2.52
N TYR A 132 24.14 1.78 1.76
CA TYR A 132 24.54 1.98 0.38
C TYR A 132 25.30 3.29 0.29
N ILE A 133 26.50 3.27 -0.27
CA ILE A 133 27.38 4.44 -0.37
C ILE A 133 27.60 4.78 -1.85
N GLY A 134 26.94 5.85 -2.31
CA GLY A 134 27.13 6.43 -3.63
C GLY A 134 26.86 5.45 -4.78
N ASN A 135 27.93 4.91 -5.39
CA ASN A 135 27.84 4.06 -6.57
C ASN A 135 27.40 2.61 -6.29
N GLU A 136 27.09 2.27 -5.05
CA GLU A 136 26.59 0.94 -4.67
C GLU A 136 25.13 0.71 -5.08
N THR A 137 24.42 1.77 -5.50
CA THR A 137 23.07 1.68 -6.05
C THR A 137 23.07 1.66 -7.58
N GLU A 138 22.14 0.93 -8.19
CA GLU A 138 21.96 0.93 -9.66
C GLU A 138 21.41 2.26 -10.22
N HIS A 139 20.84 3.10 -9.35
CA HIS A 139 20.27 4.41 -9.70
C HIS A 139 21.35 5.50 -9.73
N ASN A 140 21.45 6.23 -10.84
CA ASN A 140 22.44 7.31 -10.97
C ASN A 140 22.12 8.51 -10.08
N GLU A 141 20.82 8.72 -9.84
CA GLU A 141 20.24 9.77 -9.02
C GLU A 141 20.65 9.68 -7.54
N LEU A 142 21.14 8.50 -7.12
CA LEU A 142 21.51 8.21 -5.74
C LEU A 142 23.01 8.31 -5.45
N LYS A 143 23.83 8.54 -6.48
CA LYS A 143 25.31 8.49 -6.37
C LYS A 143 25.91 9.54 -5.44
N ASP A 144 25.20 10.64 -5.23
CA ASP A 144 25.61 11.72 -4.34
C ASP A 144 25.24 11.46 -2.86
N PHE A 145 24.56 10.35 -2.56
CA PHE A 145 24.01 10.08 -1.23
C PHE A 145 24.57 8.80 -0.62
N SER A 146 24.59 8.76 0.72
CA SER A 146 24.68 7.52 1.48
C SER A 146 23.30 7.22 2.05
N ILE A 147 22.81 6.01 1.81
CA ILE A 147 21.45 5.60 2.17
C ILE A 147 21.55 4.50 3.22
N VAL A 148 20.80 4.67 4.31
CA VAL A 148 20.69 3.66 5.36
C VAL A 148 19.23 3.23 5.42
N THR A 149 18.96 1.94 5.20
CA THR A 149 17.62 1.35 5.34
C THR A 149 17.56 0.40 6.52
N PHE A 150 16.38 0.34 7.15
CA PHE A 150 16.09 -0.55 8.26
C PHE A 150 14.63 -1.00 8.19
N SER A 151 14.40 -2.30 8.37
CA SER A 151 13.07 -2.92 8.41
C SER A 151 12.81 -3.41 9.82
N PHE A 152 11.65 -3.06 10.38
CA PHE A 152 11.22 -3.40 11.75
C PHE A 152 9.98 -4.28 11.78
#